data_AF-A0A7V4E3U4-F1
#
_entry.id   AF-A0A7V4E3U4-F1
#
_cell.length_a   1.000
_cell.length_b   1.000
_cell.length_c   1.000
_cell.angle_alpha   90.00
_cell.angle_beta   90.00
_cell.angle_gamma   90.00
#
_symmetry.space_group_name_H-M   'P 1'
#
loop_
_entity.id
_entity.type
_entity.pdbx_description
1 polymer ?
#
loop_
_entity_poly.entity_id
_entity_poly.type
_entity_poly.pdbx_seq_one_letter_code
_entity_poly.pdbx_strand_id
1 'polypeptide(L)'
;MLLPLNLTKKNTPIERYKYKNFTIHIKRDDLNGLIDSGNKARKLEYLLADAQERKADIIITAGYWQSNHCRITAYFSAKLGFKVILILKSQKKKIEKEGNLLLDYLFGAKIHFLSDKEYKEKENYVEELIRKLKKRGFNPYYIPPGGSNEIGILGYRDCFFEVVGYLKENKIDSIFCAVGSGGTYAGLLYGKILKDIKIPIYGILVDENIDYFKNKIKDILLKLNIKVSEKELNLIDGYLGKGYGIPYKEEIIMVKEWAKRGIIFELTYTGKAFYGMLKELERNNIKNPLFIHTGGIFSIFAYKNYL
;
A
#
# COMPACT_ATOMS: atom_id res chain seq x y z
N MET A 1 14.49 20.07 0.52
CA MET A 1 14.08 18.66 0.64
C MET A 1 12.63 18.67 1.07
N LEU A 2 11.75 17.99 0.33
CA LEU A 2 10.33 17.96 0.66
C LEU A 2 10.12 17.32 2.04
N LEU A 3 9.35 17.98 2.92
CA LEU A 3 9.02 17.48 4.25
C LEU A 3 7.60 16.88 4.25
N PRO A 4 7.33 15.83 5.05
CA PRO A 4 6.00 15.26 5.16
C PRO A 4 5.05 16.20 5.93
N LEU A 5 3.77 16.11 5.63
CA LEU A 5 2.71 16.87 6.34
C LEU A 5 2.43 16.42 7.79
N ASN A 6 3.08 15.36 8.28
CA ASN A 6 2.90 14.84 9.66
C ASN A 6 1.43 14.60 10.05
N LEU A 7 0.65 14.02 9.15
CA LEU A 7 -0.77 13.69 9.35
C LEU A 7 -0.98 12.39 10.13
N THR A 8 0.01 11.50 10.12
CA THR A 8 -0.05 10.13 10.65
C THR A 8 0.71 10.00 11.97
N LYS A 9 0.28 9.06 12.82
CA LYS A 9 1.05 8.64 13.99
C LYS A 9 2.33 7.94 13.52
N LYS A 10 3.48 8.46 13.96
CA LYS A 10 4.81 7.86 13.75
C LYS A 10 5.08 6.80 14.81
N ASN A 11 6.12 5.99 14.57
CA ASN A 11 6.57 4.97 15.52
C ASN A 11 5.45 4.01 15.95
N THR A 12 4.63 3.56 14.99
CA THR A 12 3.59 2.56 15.25
C THR A 12 4.17 1.31 15.94
N PRO A 13 3.42 0.65 16.82
CA PRO A 13 3.97 -0.42 17.67
C PRO A 13 4.45 -1.61 16.85
N ILE A 14 5.39 -2.37 17.42
CA ILE A 14 5.77 -3.69 16.93
C ILE A 14 5.34 -4.71 17.97
N GLU A 15 4.42 -5.59 17.58
CA GLU A 15 3.88 -6.63 18.44
C GLU A 15 4.55 -7.97 18.13
N ARG A 16 4.73 -8.81 19.15
CA ARG A 16 5.45 -10.07 19.05
C ARG A 16 4.53 -11.24 19.36
N TYR A 17 4.55 -12.25 18.49
CA TYR A 17 3.72 -13.44 18.58
C TYR A 17 4.56 -14.70 18.48
N LYS A 18 4.24 -15.69 19.32
CA LYS A 18 4.71 -17.07 19.14
C LYS A 18 3.72 -17.80 18.23
N TYR A 19 4.21 -18.34 17.12
CA TYR A 19 3.38 -19.06 16.16
C TYR A 19 4.14 -20.29 15.67
N LYS A 20 3.68 -21.48 16.09
CA LYS A 20 4.42 -22.74 15.92
C LYS A 20 5.87 -22.60 16.44
N ASN A 21 6.86 -22.88 15.61
CA ASN A 21 8.29 -22.75 15.89
C ASN A 21 8.87 -21.35 15.55
N PHE A 22 8.04 -20.38 15.14
CA PHE A 22 8.46 -19.04 14.74
C PHE A 22 8.18 -18.00 15.83
N THR A 23 9.02 -16.96 15.87
CA THR A 23 8.73 -15.72 16.58
C THR A 23 8.41 -14.65 15.54
N ILE A 24 7.13 -14.33 15.38
CA ILE A 24 6.67 -13.36 14.37
C ILE A 24 6.57 -11.99 15.03
N HIS A 25 7.25 -11.01 14.45
CA HIS A 25 7.12 -9.61 14.80
C HIS A 25 6.22 -8.93 13.78
N ILE A 26 5.30 -8.07 14.22
CA ILE A 26 4.36 -7.36 13.34
C ILE A 26 4.47 -5.87 13.59
N LYS A 27 5.00 -5.12 12.63
CA LYS A 27 4.95 -3.66 12.62
C LYS A 27 3.53 -3.23 12.27
N ARG A 28 2.82 -2.67 13.24
CA ARG A 28 1.40 -2.30 13.17
C ARG A 28 1.18 -0.99 12.45
N ASP A 29 1.58 -0.93 11.18
CA ASP A 29 1.39 0.28 10.37
C ASP A 29 -0.07 0.55 10.00
N ASP A 30 -0.95 -0.42 10.26
CA ASP A 30 -2.39 -0.27 10.32
C ASP A 30 -2.86 0.63 11.50
N LEU A 31 -2.05 0.84 12.53
CA LEU A 31 -2.38 1.69 13.68
C LEU A 31 -1.82 3.12 13.56
N ASN A 32 -1.43 3.55 12.35
CA ASN A 32 -0.94 4.91 12.11
C ASN A 32 -2.05 5.98 12.08
N GLY A 33 -3.31 5.57 12.21
CA GLY A 33 -4.51 6.38 12.16
C GLY A 33 -5.77 5.50 12.16
N LEU A 34 -6.96 6.07 12.30
CA LEU A 34 -8.22 5.31 12.26
C LEU A 34 -8.78 5.28 10.83
N ILE A 35 -9.12 6.45 10.31
CA ILE A 35 -9.72 6.61 8.98
C ILE A 35 -8.63 6.55 7.89
N ASP A 36 -7.46 7.09 8.21
CA ASP A 36 -6.25 7.08 7.43
C ASP A 36 -5.41 5.81 7.62
N SER A 37 -5.92 4.80 8.34
CA SER A 37 -5.16 3.59 8.67
C SER A 37 -4.43 2.96 7.47
N GLY A 38 -3.15 2.67 7.63
CA GLY A 38 -2.36 1.83 6.74
C GLY A 38 -1.36 2.59 5.86
N ASN A 39 -0.75 1.83 4.96
CA ASN A 39 0.48 2.24 4.27
C ASN A 39 0.37 3.50 3.41
N LYS A 40 -0.79 3.76 2.80
CA LYS A 40 -0.90 4.88 1.85
C LYS A 40 -0.81 6.22 2.55
N ALA A 41 -1.19 6.30 3.82
CA ALA A 41 -1.14 7.55 4.58
C ALA A 41 0.28 8.11 4.70
N ARG A 42 1.27 7.25 5.00
CA ARG A 42 2.69 7.66 5.02
C ARG A 42 3.17 8.22 3.69
N LYS A 43 2.72 7.64 2.57
CA LYS A 43 3.12 8.11 1.23
C LYS A 43 2.43 9.43 0.90
N LEU A 44 1.16 9.54 1.26
CA LEU A 44 0.33 10.71 0.98
C LEU A 44 0.78 11.95 1.73
N GLU A 45 1.42 11.82 2.89
CA GLU A 45 2.04 12.97 3.56
C GLU A 45 3.10 13.67 2.70
N TYR A 46 3.86 12.93 1.89
CA TYR A 46 4.83 13.52 0.97
C TYR A 46 4.15 13.99 -0.33
N LEU A 47 3.28 13.16 -0.90
CA LEU A 47 2.60 13.49 -2.16
C LEU A 47 1.71 14.72 -2.04
N LEU A 48 1.01 14.89 -0.91
CA LEU A 48 0.16 16.05 -0.68
C LEU A 48 0.97 17.27 -0.26
N ALA A 49 2.15 17.10 0.36
CA ALA A 49 3.10 18.21 0.52
C ALA A 49 3.56 18.74 -0.85
N ASP A 50 3.96 17.87 -1.77
CA ASP A 50 4.33 18.27 -3.14
C ASP A 50 3.14 18.90 -3.88
N ALA A 51 1.92 18.39 -3.68
CA ALA A 51 0.72 19.01 -4.23
C ALA A 51 0.49 20.43 -3.69
N GLN A 52 0.75 20.69 -2.40
CA GLN A 52 0.67 22.03 -1.80
C GLN A 52 1.74 22.96 -2.35
N GLU A 53 3.00 22.51 -2.46
CA GLU A 53 4.09 23.30 -3.06
C GLU A 53 3.77 23.69 -4.51
N ARG A 54 3.10 22.79 -5.25
CA ARG A 54 2.64 23.03 -6.62
C ARG A 54 1.31 23.78 -6.73
N LYS A 55 0.75 24.23 -5.60
CA LYS A 55 -0.52 24.99 -5.51
C LYS A 55 -1.68 24.25 -6.17
N ALA A 56 -1.76 22.93 -6.02
CA ALA A 56 -2.85 22.15 -6.57
C ALA A 56 -4.19 22.52 -5.89
N ASP A 57 -5.29 22.37 -6.61
CA ASP A 57 -6.65 22.56 -6.06
C ASP A 57 -7.52 21.29 -6.18
N ILE A 58 -7.14 20.38 -7.08
CA ILE A 58 -7.80 19.09 -7.30
C ILE A 58 -6.75 17.97 -7.23
N ILE A 59 -6.98 16.98 -6.36
CA ILE A 59 -6.24 15.72 -6.38
C ILE A 59 -6.98 14.71 -7.25
N ILE A 60 -6.26 14.08 -8.18
CA ILE A 60 -6.77 12.99 -9.01
C ILE A 60 -5.99 11.73 -8.65
N THR A 61 -6.68 10.61 -8.46
CA THR A 61 -6.02 9.31 -8.36
C THR A 61 -6.90 8.19 -8.89
N ALA A 62 -6.33 6.99 -9.00
CA ALA A 62 -7.00 5.82 -9.53
C ALA A 62 -6.78 4.58 -8.65
N GLY A 63 -7.76 3.68 -8.69
CA GLY A 63 -7.69 2.40 -7.98
C GLY A 63 -8.88 1.50 -8.27
N TYR A 64 -8.94 0.35 -7.60
CA TYR A 64 -10.14 -0.47 -7.56
C TYR A 64 -11.23 0.19 -6.69
N TRP A 65 -12.50 -0.16 -6.84
CA TRP A 65 -13.60 0.47 -6.07
C TRP A 65 -13.47 0.31 -4.54
N GLN A 66 -12.75 -0.72 -4.05
CA GLN A 66 -12.38 -0.89 -2.64
C GLN A 66 -10.95 -0.42 -2.31
N SER A 67 -10.40 0.52 -3.08
CA SER A 67 -9.02 0.97 -2.93
C SER A 67 -8.78 1.71 -1.61
N ASN A 68 -7.97 1.12 -0.73
CA ASN A 68 -7.44 1.79 0.45
C ASN A 68 -6.71 3.10 0.10
N HIS A 69 -6.04 3.15 -1.06
CA HIS A 69 -5.35 4.34 -1.55
C HIS A 69 -6.32 5.47 -1.88
N CYS A 70 -7.43 5.16 -2.56
CA CYS A 70 -8.44 6.14 -2.89
C CYS A 70 -9.10 6.70 -1.63
N ARG A 71 -9.46 5.83 -0.68
CA ARG A 71 -10.01 6.23 0.63
C ARG A 71 -9.14 7.22 1.37
N ILE A 72 -7.86 6.89 1.55
CA ILE A 72 -6.94 7.75 2.31
C ILE A 72 -6.68 9.05 1.54
N THR A 73 -6.60 8.98 0.20
CA THR A 73 -6.46 10.19 -0.64
C THR A 73 -7.67 11.10 -0.47
N ALA A 74 -8.90 10.56 -0.51
CA ALA A 74 -10.12 11.32 -0.33
C ALA A 74 -10.19 11.96 1.06
N TYR A 75 -9.89 11.17 2.11
CA TYR A 75 -9.87 11.66 3.48
C TYR A 75 -8.88 12.82 3.69
N PHE A 76 -7.62 12.64 3.30
CA PHE A 76 -6.61 13.70 3.45
C PHE A 76 -6.86 14.89 2.54
N SER A 77 -7.36 14.68 1.32
CA SER A 77 -7.75 15.77 0.42
C SER A 77 -8.83 16.63 1.04
N ALA A 78 -9.90 16.02 1.57
CA ALA A 78 -10.97 16.74 2.26
C ALA A 78 -10.46 17.51 3.48
N LYS A 79 -9.61 16.88 4.31
CA LYS A 79 -9.01 17.51 5.49
C LYS A 79 -8.12 18.72 5.15
N LEU A 80 -7.43 18.68 4.01
CA LEU A 80 -6.51 19.73 3.57
C LEU A 80 -7.17 20.77 2.63
N GLY A 81 -8.47 20.63 2.34
CA GLY A 81 -9.22 21.55 1.49
C GLY A 81 -9.05 21.34 -0.02
N PHE A 82 -8.47 20.22 -0.46
CA PHE A 82 -8.44 19.86 -1.87
C PHE A 82 -9.77 19.26 -2.31
N LYS A 83 -10.19 19.57 -3.54
CA LYS A 83 -11.19 18.76 -4.24
C LYS A 83 -10.54 17.43 -4.64
N VAL A 84 -11.32 16.35 -4.69
CA VAL A 84 -10.80 15.03 -5.07
C VAL A 84 -11.65 14.36 -6.14
N ILE A 85 -10.97 13.81 -7.15
CA ILE A 85 -11.58 13.00 -8.20
C ILE A 85 -10.93 11.61 -8.17
N LEU A 86 -11.74 10.58 -7.98
CA LEU A 86 -11.32 9.19 -7.94
C LEU A 86 -11.76 8.48 -9.21
N ILE A 87 -10.80 7.86 -9.90
CA ILE A 87 -11.05 7.03 -11.07
C ILE A 87 -11.03 5.57 -10.63
N LEU A 88 -12.21 4.96 -10.52
CA LEU A 88 -12.37 3.65 -9.90
C LEU A 88 -12.70 2.56 -10.92
N LYS A 89 -11.91 1.49 -10.93
CA LYS A 89 -12.21 0.26 -11.66
C LYS A 89 -13.33 -0.50 -10.95
N SER A 90 -14.37 -0.88 -11.69
CA SER A 90 -15.39 -1.83 -11.23
C SER A 90 -15.94 -2.70 -12.35
N GLN A 91 -16.15 -3.98 -12.05
CA GLN A 91 -16.84 -4.93 -12.93
C GLN A 91 -18.36 -4.96 -12.70
N LYS A 92 -18.84 -4.41 -11.57
CA LYS A 92 -20.26 -4.51 -11.20
C LYS A 92 -21.05 -3.33 -11.77
N LYS A 93 -22.17 -3.63 -12.46
CA LYS A 93 -23.14 -2.62 -12.93
C LYS A 93 -23.78 -1.83 -11.78
N LYS A 94 -23.93 -2.47 -10.61
CA LYS A 94 -24.37 -1.85 -9.36
C LYS A 94 -23.38 -2.21 -8.26
N ILE A 95 -22.84 -1.21 -7.57
CA ILE A 95 -21.87 -1.39 -6.49
C ILE A 95 -22.55 -0.96 -5.20
N GLU A 96 -22.59 -1.84 -4.21
CA GLU A 96 -23.01 -1.49 -2.86
C GLU A 96 -22.02 -0.47 -2.29
N LYS A 97 -22.54 0.63 -1.74
CA LYS A 97 -21.72 1.65 -1.08
C LYS A 97 -21.35 1.14 0.32
N GLU A 98 -20.27 0.36 0.39
CA GLU A 98 -19.73 -0.19 1.64
C GLU A 98 -18.21 -0.01 1.71
N GLY A 99 -17.63 -0.26 2.89
CA GLY A 99 -16.17 -0.23 3.09
C GLY A 99 -15.52 1.08 2.64
N ASN A 100 -14.44 0.99 1.87
CA ASN A 100 -13.71 2.15 1.35
C ASN A 100 -14.58 3.05 0.47
N LEU A 101 -15.43 2.47 -0.40
CA LEU A 101 -16.26 3.25 -1.33
C LEU A 101 -17.29 4.12 -0.60
N LEU A 102 -17.88 3.62 0.49
CA LEU A 102 -18.78 4.43 1.31
C LEU A 102 -18.07 5.66 1.87
N LEU A 103 -16.86 5.45 2.37
CA LEU A 103 -16.04 6.51 2.94
C LEU A 103 -15.58 7.52 1.88
N ASP A 104 -15.23 7.07 0.66
CA ASP A 104 -14.93 7.95 -0.46
C ASP A 104 -16.05 8.98 -0.70
N TYR A 105 -17.31 8.51 -0.75
CA TYR A 105 -18.47 9.41 -0.87
C TYR A 105 -18.65 10.32 0.34
N LEU A 106 -18.44 9.80 1.56
CA LEU A 106 -18.57 10.58 2.79
C LEU A 106 -17.57 11.75 2.85
N PHE A 107 -16.36 11.56 2.32
CA PHE A 107 -15.35 12.62 2.21
C PHE A 107 -15.57 13.55 1.01
N GLY A 108 -16.69 13.43 0.31
CA GLY A 108 -17.05 14.32 -0.79
C GLY A 108 -16.30 14.04 -2.09
N ALA A 109 -15.75 12.83 -2.27
CA ALA A 109 -15.06 12.49 -3.50
C ALA A 109 -15.99 12.44 -4.70
N LYS A 110 -15.56 13.04 -5.81
CA LYS A 110 -16.20 12.81 -7.11
C LYS A 110 -15.65 11.52 -7.71
N ILE A 111 -16.53 10.58 -8.04
CA ILE A 111 -16.12 9.25 -8.52
C ILE A 111 -16.46 9.08 -10.00
N HIS A 112 -15.46 8.69 -10.78
CA HIS A 112 -15.60 8.26 -12.17
C HIS A 112 -15.36 6.75 -12.23
N PHE A 113 -16.41 5.96 -12.46
CA PHE A 113 -16.26 4.52 -12.65
C PHE A 113 -15.84 4.20 -14.08
N LEU A 114 -14.82 3.36 -14.21
CA LEU A 114 -14.37 2.81 -15.47
C LEU A 114 -14.59 1.28 -15.46
N SER A 115 -15.01 0.75 -16.60
CA SER A 115 -14.98 -0.68 -16.88
C SER A 115 -13.54 -1.21 -16.93
N ASP A 116 -13.40 -2.53 -16.93
CA ASP A 116 -12.09 -3.18 -17.03
C ASP A 116 -11.32 -2.79 -18.30
N LYS A 117 -12.02 -2.58 -19.41
CA LYS A 117 -11.41 -2.16 -20.68
C LYS A 117 -10.94 -0.71 -20.60
N GLU A 118 -11.79 0.19 -20.14
CA GLU A 118 -11.46 1.61 -20.00
C GLU A 118 -10.33 1.83 -18.99
N TYR A 119 -10.31 1.05 -17.90
CA TYR A 119 -9.28 1.18 -16.88
C TYR A 119 -7.87 0.77 -17.37
N LYS A 120 -7.76 -0.07 -18.42
CA LYS A 120 -6.47 -0.33 -19.07
C LYS A 120 -5.90 0.93 -19.72
N GLU A 121 -6.76 1.82 -20.20
CA GLU A 121 -6.41 3.10 -20.82
C GLU A 121 -6.54 4.28 -19.83
N LYS A 122 -6.54 4.01 -18.52
CA LYS A 122 -6.76 5.04 -17.49
C LYS A 122 -5.80 6.21 -17.58
N GLU A 123 -4.56 6.02 -18.03
CA GLU A 123 -3.60 7.12 -18.15
C GLU A 123 -4.07 8.14 -19.21
N ASN A 124 -4.54 7.68 -20.37
CA ASN A 124 -5.13 8.56 -21.40
C ASN A 124 -6.36 9.30 -20.84
N TYR A 125 -7.20 8.59 -20.08
CA TYR A 125 -8.37 9.19 -19.42
C TYR A 125 -7.96 10.29 -18.41
N VAL A 126 -6.93 10.02 -17.59
CA VAL A 126 -6.38 10.98 -16.61
C VAL A 126 -5.83 12.20 -17.33
N GLU A 127 -5.05 12.02 -18.40
CA GLU A 127 -4.48 13.10 -19.19
C GLU A 127 -5.57 13.99 -19.80
N GLU A 128 -6.61 13.38 -20.38
CA GLU A 128 -7.74 14.12 -20.94
C GLU A 128 -8.50 14.90 -19.86
N LEU A 129 -8.73 14.28 -18.69
CA LEU A 129 -9.38 14.91 -17.56
C LEU A 129 -8.57 16.10 -17.03
N ILE A 130 -7.25 15.94 -16.87
CA ILE A 130 -6.33 17.02 -16.48
C ILE A 130 -6.43 18.18 -17.47
N ARG A 131 -6.40 17.89 -18.78
CA ARG A 131 -6.51 18.93 -19.82
C ARG A 131 -7.85 19.68 -19.73
N LYS A 132 -8.96 18.96 -19.50
CA LYS A 132 -10.30 19.56 -19.34
C LYS A 132 -10.38 20.45 -18.08
N LEU A 133 -9.79 20.02 -16.97
CA LEU A 133 -9.78 20.77 -15.72
C LEU A 133 -8.92 22.03 -15.82
N LYS A 134 -7.72 21.94 -16.42
CA LYS A 134 -6.86 23.10 -16.69
C LYS A 134 -7.55 24.16 -17.54
N LYS A 135 -8.30 23.76 -18.58
CA LYS A 135 -9.12 24.68 -19.39
C LYS A 135 -10.21 25.40 -18.59
N ARG A 136 -10.62 24.86 -17.44
CA ARG A 136 -11.60 25.46 -16.52
C ARG A 136 -10.94 26.28 -15.41
N GLY A 137 -9.63 26.50 -15.47
CA GLY A 137 -8.88 27.29 -14.49
C GLY A 137 -8.45 26.50 -13.24
N PHE A 138 -8.59 25.18 -13.22
CA PHE A 138 -8.12 24.35 -12.11
C PHE A 138 -6.66 23.93 -12.28
N ASN A 139 -5.99 23.65 -11.16
CA ASN A 139 -4.64 23.10 -11.10
C ASN A 139 -4.66 21.66 -10.53
N PRO A 140 -4.93 20.65 -11.37
CA PRO A 140 -5.00 19.26 -10.94
C PRO A 140 -3.60 18.66 -10.68
N TYR A 141 -3.51 17.85 -9.63
CA TYR A 141 -2.34 17.05 -9.28
C TYR A 141 -2.71 15.56 -9.29
N TYR A 142 -2.00 14.77 -10.11
CA TYR A 142 -2.24 13.34 -10.23
C TYR A 142 -1.32 12.54 -9.33
N ILE A 143 -1.93 11.69 -8.51
CA ILE A 143 -1.24 10.70 -7.70
C ILE A 143 -1.43 9.33 -8.37
N PRO A 144 -0.35 8.64 -8.79
CA PRO A 144 -0.47 7.34 -9.42
C PRO A 144 -1.04 6.29 -8.44
N PRO A 145 -1.64 5.19 -8.93
CA PRO A 145 -2.22 4.15 -8.10
C PRO A 145 -1.30 3.70 -6.95
N GLY A 146 -1.83 3.77 -5.73
CA GLY A 146 -1.12 3.38 -4.51
C GLY A 146 0.00 4.33 -4.06
N GLY A 147 0.09 5.52 -4.66
CA GLY A 147 1.09 6.54 -4.36
C GLY A 147 2.52 6.03 -4.60
N SER A 148 2.71 5.20 -5.63
CA SER A 148 3.98 4.52 -5.89
C SER A 148 4.77 5.25 -6.95
N ASN A 149 5.48 6.29 -6.52
CA ASN A 149 6.47 7.06 -7.28
C ASN A 149 7.60 7.50 -6.34
N GLU A 150 8.61 8.17 -6.87
CA GLU A 150 9.81 8.62 -6.17
C GLU A 150 9.53 9.50 -4.92
N ILE A 151 8.45 10.27 -4.93
CA ILE A 151 8.02 11.09 -3.79
C ILE A 151 7.29 10.24 -2.74
N GLY A 152 6.32 9.43 -3.16
CA GLY A 152 5.49 8.65 -2.26
C GLY A 152 6.29 7.59 -1.49
N ILE A 153 7.37 7.03 -2.07
CA ILE A 153 8.17 6.02 -1.37
C ILE A 153 8.94 6.57 -0.15
N LEU A 154 9.11 7.89 -0.04
CA LEU A 154 9.77 8.53 1.10
C LEU A 154 9.06 8.20 2.43
N GLY A 155 7.73 8.02 2.41
CA GLY A 155 6.98 7.61 3.60
C GLY A 155 7.40 6.23 4.15
N TYR A 156 7.80 5.31 3.27
CA TYR A 156 8.26 3.98 3.69
C TYR A 156 9.77 3.88 3.89
N ARG A 157 10.54 4.79 3.31
CA ARG A 157 11.92 5.07 3.76
C ARG A 157 11.92 5.44 5.24
N ASP A 158 11.03 6.36 5.63
CA ASP A 158 10.94 6.80 7.03
C ASP A 158 10.43 5.68 7.93
N CYS A 159 9.43 4.90 7.49
CA CYS A 159 9.00 3.71 8.21
C CYS A 159 10.16 2.72 8.44
N PHE A 160 11.07 2.56 7.46
CA PHE A 160 12.25 1.73 7.65
C PHE A 160 13.16 2.32 8.74
N PHE A 161 13.37 3.64 8.74
CA PHE A 161 14.18 4.31 9.78
C PHE A 161 13.61 4.10 11.18
N GLU A 162 12.28 4.09 11.35
CA GLU A 162 11.62 3.81 12.64
C GLU A 162 11.98 2.42 13.19
N VAL A 163 12.21 1.43 12.32
CA VAL A 163 12.41 0.04 12.77
C VAL A 163 13.88 -0.35 12.92
N VAL A 164 14.85 0.45 12.45
CA VAL A 164 16.28 0.09 12.44
C VAL A 164 16.80 -0.34 13.82
N GLY A 165 16.47 0.39 14.88
CA GLY A 165 16.87 0.03 16.25
C GLY A 165 16.29 -1.32 16.66
N TYR A 166 14.99 -1.49 16.46
CA TYR A 166 14.26 -2.71 16.77
C TYR A 166 14.82 -3.94 16.03
N LEU A 167 15.18 -3.79 14.74
CA LEU A 167 15.76 -4.86 13.93
C LEU A 167 17.04 -5.43 14.57
N LYS A 168 17.92 -4.55 15.06
CA LYS A 168 19.18 -4.92 15.70
C LYS A 168 18.95 -5.55 17.08
N GLU A 169 18.17 -4.89 17.92
CA GLU A 169 17.91 -5.33 19.30
C GLU A 169 17.23 -6.70 19.36
N ASN A 170 16.29 -6.95 18.44
CA ASN A 170 15.50 -8.19 18.44
C ASN A 170 16.05 -9.26 17.51
N LYS A 171 17.21 -9.04 16.88
CA LYS A 171 17.85 -9.98 15.94
C LYS A 171 16.89 -10.44 14.83
N ILE A 172 16.20 -9.49 14.22
CA ILE A 172 15.28 -9.76 13.11
C ILE A 172 16.10 -10.28 11.92
N ASP A 173 15.68 -11.41 11.35
CA ASP A 173 16.41 -12.07 10.25
C ASP A 173 15.87 -11.70 8.86
N SER A 174 14.65 -11.18 8.79
CA SER A 174 13.95 -10.91 7.53
C SER A 174 12.80 -9.92 7.73
N ILE A 175 12.45 -9.19 6.68
CA ILE A 175 11.30 -8.29 6.65
C ILE A 175 10.38 -8.72 5.52
N PHE A 176 9.07 -8.78 5.77
CA PHE A 176 8.06 -9.13 4.78
C PHE A 176 7.03 -8.03 4.60
N CYS A 177 6.60 -7.79 3.36
CA CYS A 177 5.48 -6.90 3.06
C CYS A 177 4.73 -7.34 1.79
N ALA A 178 3.49 -6.87 1.65
CA ALA A 178 2.72 -7.04 0.42
C ALA A 178 3.20 -6.10 -0.69
N VAL A 179 3.23 -6.58 -1.93
CA VAL A 179 3.59 -5.81 -3.14
C VAL A 179 2.41 -5.80 -4.11
N GLY A 180 1.63 -4.71 -4.04
CA GLY A 180 0.55 -4.46 -5.01
C GLY A 180 0.83 -3.33 -5.99
N SER A 181 1.37 -2.18 -5.54
CA SER A 181 1.79 -1.08 -6.44
C SER A 181 3.30 -0.84 -6.44
N GLY A 182 4.07 -1.58 -5.64
CA GLY A 182 5.53 -1.49 -5.55
C GLY A 182 6.08 -0.49 -4.53
N GLY A 183 5.41 0.66 -4.31
CA GLY A 183 6.05 1.76 -3.58
C GLY A 183 6.34 1.52 -2.08
N THR A 184 5.62 0.60 -1.43
CA THR A 184 5.92 0.24 -0.03
C THR A 184 7.24 -0.52 0.05
N TYR A 185 7.39 -1.56 -0.77
CA TYR A 185 8.62 -2.33 -0.91
C TYR A 185 9.79 -1.44 -1.34
N ALA A 186 9.60 -0.62 -2.38
CA ALA A 186 10.65 0.29 -2.87
C ALA A 186 11.10 1.28 -1.79
N GLY A 187 10.17 1.83 -0.98
CA GLY A 187 10.53 2.71 0.13
C GLY A 187 11.30 2.01 1.23
N LEU A 188 10.90 0.79 1.62
CA LEU A 188 11.64 -0.02 2.59
C LEU A 188 13.05 -0.36 2.07
N LEU A 189 13.17 -0.75 0.81
CA LEU A 189 14.45 -1.03 0.16
C LEU A 189 15.33 0.23 0.10
N TYR A 190 14.75 1.39 -0.23
CA TYR A 190 15.48 2.66 -0.22
C TYR A 190 16.01 2.98 1.18
N GLY A 191 15.17 2.86 2.21
CA GLY A 191 15.59 3.05 3.60
C GLY A 191 16.69 2.08 4.03
N LYS A 192 16.59 0.80 3.62
CA LYS A 192 17.62 -0.22 3.85
C LYS A 192 18.97 0.17 3.27
N ILE A 193 19.00 0.63 2.03
CA ILE A 193 20.22 1.07 1.33
C ILE A 193 20.85 2.25 2.07
N LEU A 194 20.06 3.27 2.41
CA LEU A 194 20.55 4.47 3.11
C LEU A 194 21.10 4.18 4.52
N LYS A 195 20.64 3.11 5.17
CA LYS A 195 21.07 2.71 6.52
C LYS A 195 22.11 1.60 6.51
N ASP A 196 22.53 1.15 5.32
CA ASP A 196 23.44 0.03 5.10
C ASP A 196 23.07 -1.24 5.92
N ILE A 197 21.77 -1.54 6.00
CA ILE A 197 21.28 -2.74 6.69
C ILE A 197 21.28 -3.92 5.73
N LYS A 198 21.84 -5.06 6.14
CA LYS A 198 21.92 -6.26 5.28
C LYS A 198 20.71 -7.20 5.35
N ILE A 199 19.80 -7.00 6.31
CA ILE A 199 18.59 -7.83 6.47
C ILE A 199 17.79 -7.87 5.16
N PRO A 200 17.42 -9.07 4.65
CA PRO A 200 16.63 -9.20 3.43
C PRO A 200 15.20 -8.66 3.63
N ILE A 201 14.69 -7.99 2.60
CA ILE A 201 13.30 -7.57 2.51
C ILE A 201 12.65 -8.38 1.40
N TYR A 202 11.64 -9.16 1.78
CA TYR A 202 10.85 -10.00 0.91
C TYR A 202 9.50 -9.34 0.60
N GLY A 203 9.20 -9.21 -0.69
CA GLY A 203 7.94 -8.65 -1.18
C GLY A 203 7.04 -9.74 -1.74
N ILE A 204 5.93 -10.05 -1.07
CA ILE A 204 4.94 -11.02 -1.59
C ILE A 204 4.07 -10.32 -2.63
N LEU A 205 4.09 -10.79 -3.87
CA LEU A 205 3.31 -10.22 -4.96
C LEU A 205 1.82 -10.55 -4.82
N VAL A 206 0.97 -9.53 -4.95
CA VAL A 206 -0.49 -9.65 -4.78
C VAL A 206 -1.29 -8.99 -5.90
N ASP A 207 -0.64 -8.61 -7.01
CA ASP A 207 -1.30 -7.98 -8.17
C ASP A 207 -0.69 -8.44 -9.50
N GLU A 208 0.37 -7.79 -9.95
CA GLU A 208 1.06 -8.08 -11.21
C GLU A 208 2.21 -9.09 -11.04
N ASN A 209 2.81 -9.51 -12.16
CA ASN A 209 3.92 -10.47 -12.17
C ASN A 209 5.26 -9.87 -11.70
N ILE A 210 6.25 -10.75 -11.50
CA ILE A 210 7.58 -10.39 -11.00
C ILE A 210 8.32 -9.38 -11.89
N ASP A 211 8.25 -9.52 -13.22
CA ASP A 211 8.99 -8.66 -14.15
C ASP A 211 8.43 -7.24 -14.15
N TYR A 212 7.11 -7.10 -14.09
CA TYR A 212 6.44 -5.81 -13.92
C TYR A 212 6.97 -5.08 -12.67
N PHE A 213 7.00 -5.76 -11.52
CA PHE A 213 7.44 -5.13 -10.28
C PHE A 213 8.94 -4.86 -10.23
N LYS A 214 9.78 -5.74 -10.78
CA LYS A 214 11.21 -5.48 -10.91
C LYS A 214 11.46 -4.19 -11.69
N ASN A 215 10.85 -4.05 -12.86
CA ASN A 215 11.01 -2.87 -13.71
C ASN A 215 10.48 -1.60 -13.03
N LYS A 216 9.28 -1.68 -12.43
CA LYS A 216 8.66 -0.55 -11.75
C LYS A 216 9.47 -0.06 -10.53
N ILE A 217 9.96 -0.98 -9.70
CA ILE A 217 10.74 -0.63 -8.51
C ILE A 217 12.09 -0.02 -8.92
N LYS A 218 12.76 -0.58 -9.95
CA LYS A 218 13.99 -0.01 -10.50
C LYS A 218 13.76 1.41 -11.03
N ASP A 219 12.70 1.65 -11.80
CA ASP A 219 12.37 2.97 -12.34
C ASP A 219 12.17 4.01 -11.22
N ILE A 220 11.39 3.66 -10.20
CA ILE A 220 11.14 4.52 -9.04
C ILE A 220 12.44 4.89 -8.32
N LEU A 221 13.33 3.91 -8.09
CA LEU A 221 14.60 4.13 -7.40
C LEU A 221 15.60 4.90 -8.27
N LEU A 222 15.60 4.68 -9.59
CA LEU A 222 16.45 5.40 -10.53
C LEU A 222 16.15 6.90 -10.55
N LYS A 223 14.87 7.29 -10.42
CA LYS A 223 14.46 8.71 -10.26
C LYS A 223 14.99 9.38 -9.00
N LEU A 224 15.44 8.59 -8.02
CA LEU A 224 16.15 9.05 -6.82
C LEU A 224 17.67 8.86 -6.92
N ASN A 225 18.20 8.58 -8.12
CA ASN A 225 19.60 8.25 -8.39
C ASN A 225 20.11 7.00 -7.65
N ILE A 226 19.22 6.08 -7.28
CA ILE A 226 19.56 4.80 -6.66
C ILE A 226 19.47 3.69 -7.70
N LYS A 227 20.61 3.07 -8.00
CA LYS A 227 20.68 1.91 -8.89
C LYS A 227 20.66 0.64 -8.04
N VAL A 228 19.76 -0.28 -8.37
CA VAL A 228 19.67 -1.61 -7.76
C VAL A 228 19.72 -2.68 -8.83
N SER A 229 20.45 -3.75 -8.54
CA SER A 229 20.46 -4.96 -9.36
C SER A 229 19.22 -5.82 -9.10
N GLU A 230 18.90 -6.74 -10.01
CA GLU A 230 17.77 -7.66 -9.79
C GLU A 230 17.96 -8.58 -8.61
N LYS A 231 19.22 -8.91 -8.29
CA LYS A 231 19.56 -9.80 -7.17
C LYS A 231 19.22 -9.17 -5.82
N GLU A 232 19.05 -7.85 -5.75
CA GLU A 232 18.65 -7.14 -4.54
C GLU A 232 17.12 -7.10 -4.36
N LEU A 233 16.36 -7.45 -5.40
CA LEU A 233 14.89 -7.44 -5.41
C LEU A 233 14.35 -8.82 -5.05
N ASN A 234 14.26 -9.11 -3.75
CA ASN A 234 13.63 -10.36 -3.27
C ASN A 234 12.09 -10.25 -3.36
N LEU A 235 11.56 -10.42 -4.57
CA LEU A 235 10.13 -10.49 -4.85
C LEU A 235 9.71 -11.95 -4.97
N ILE A 236 8.60 -12.30 -4.34
CA ILE A 236 8.10 -13.68 -4.25
C ILE A 236 6.71 -13.74 -4.89
N ASP A 237 6.62 -14.46 -6.00
CA ASP A 237 5.39 -14.73 -6.73
C ASP A 237 4.74 -16.06 -6.26
N GLY A 238 3.57 -16.41 -6.81
CA GLY A 238 2.88 -17.68 -6.57
C GLY A 238 1.80 -17.64 -5.49
N TYR A 239 1.61 -16.48 -4.84
CA TYR A 239 0.59 -16.30 -3.80
C TYR A 239 -0.64 -15.51 -4.25
N LEU A 240 -0.63 -14.99 -5.50
CA LEU A 240 -1.77 -14.29 -6.10
C LEU A 240 -3.04 -15.15 -6.16
N GLY A 241 -2.90 -16.46 -6.36
CA GLY A 241 -4.02 -17.39 -6.48
C GLY A 241 -4.83 -17.14 -7.76
N LYS A 242 -6.16 -17.09 -7.64
CA LYS A 242 -7.07 -16.90 -8.80
C LYS A 242 -7.07 -15.47 -9.38
N GLY A 243 -6.32 -14.55 -8.77
CA GLY A 243 -6.21 -13.17 -9.23
C GLY A 243 -6.36 -12.15 -8.08
N TYR A 244 -6.15 -10.88 -8.43
CA TYR A 244 -6.22 -9.76 -7.50
C TYR A 244 -7.58 -9.69 -6.79
N GLY A 245 -7.55 -9.58 -5.45
CA GLY A 245 -8.75 -9.47 -4.63
C GLY A 245 -9.59 -10.75 -4.54
N ILE A 246 -9.09 -11.90 -5.00
CA ILE A 246 -9.77 -13.19 -4.88
C ILE A 246 -9.05 -14.04 -3.81
N PRO A 247 -9.65 -14.26 -2.64
CA PRO A 247 -9.06 -15.10 -1.59
C PRO A 247 -9.15 -16.59 -1.94
N TYR A 248 -8.26 -17.40 -1.37
CA TYR A 248 -8.40 -18.85 -1.30
C TYR A 248 -8.75 -19.29 0.13
N LYS A 249 -9.22 -20.54 0.28
CA LYS A 249 -9.84 -21.04 1.51
C LYS A 249 -8.87 -20.99 2.70
N GLU A 250 -7.61 -21.32 2.47
CA GLU A 250 -6.57 -21.40 3.49
C GLU A 250 -6.19 -20.01 4.03
N GLU A 251 -6.19 -18.99 3.17
CA GLU A 251 -6.00 -17.59 3.57
C GLU A 251 -7.11 -17.14 4.53
N ILE A 252 -8.38 -17.47 4.21
CA ILE A 252 -9.54 -17.12 5.04
C ILE A 252 -9.45 -17.78 6.42
N ILE A 253 -9.06 -19.06 6.48
CA ILE A 253 -8.89 -19.78 7.75
C ILE A 253 -7.81 -19.10 8.60
N MET A 254 -6.66 -18.77 7.99
CA MET A 254 -5.58 -18.06 8.65
C MET A 254 -6.03 -16.69 9.16
N VAL A 255 -6.76 -15.90 8.35
CA VAL A 255 -7.27 -14.58 8.75
C VAL A 255 -8.20 -14.69 9.95
N LYS A 256 -9.12 -15.67 9.96
CA LYS A 256 -10.02 -15.93 11.10
C LYS A 256 -9.25 -16.34 12.36
N GLU A 257 -8.18 -17.12 12.21
CA GLU A 257 -7.31 -17.51 13.32
C GLU A 257 -6.60 -16.29 13.94
N TRP A 258 -6.03 -15.42 13.11
CA TRP A 258 -5.28 -14.24 13.58
C TRP A 258 -6.20 -13.14 14.12
N ALA A 259 -7.43 -13.04 13.61
CA ALA A 259 -8.44 -12.12 14.15
C ALA A 259 -8.70 -12.37 15.64
N LYS A 260 -8.72 -13.64 16.08
CA LYS A 260 -8.87 -14.01 17.50
C LYS A 260 -7.70 -13.55 18.39
N ARG A 261 -6.57 -13.19 17.78
CA ARG A 261 -5.37 -12.65 18.45
C ARG A 261 -5.31 -11.11 18.39
N GLY A 262 -6.37 -10.47 17.91
CA GLY A 262 -6.44 -9.02 17.77
C GLY A 262 -5.81 -8.47 16.48
N ILE A 263 -5.42 -9.34 15.53
CA ILE A 263 -4.83 -8.93 14.25
C ILE A 263 -5.78 -9.25 13.12
N ILE A 264 -6.24 -8.22 12.42
CA ILE A 264 -7.17 -8.38 11.30
C ILE A 264 -6.44 -8.08 9.99
N PHE A 265 -6.10 -9.14 9.26
CA PHE A 265 -5.60 -9.04 7.90
C PHE A 265 -6.76 -9.05 6.90
N GLU A 266 -6.72 -8.16 5.90
CA GLU A 266 -7.71 -8.13 4.82
C GLU A 266 -7.32 -9.02 3.64
N LEU A 267 -8.30 -9.43 2.84
CA LEU A 267 -8.20 -10.54 1.88
C LEU A 267 -7.61 -10.19 0.50
N THR A 268 -7.21 -8.94 0.27
CA THR A 268 -6.60 -8.51 -0.99
C THR A 268 -5.08 -8.45 -0.90
N TYR A 269 -4.52 -7.89 0.18
CA TYR A 269 -3.08 -7.65 0.35
C TYR A 269 -2.52 -8.35 1.57
N THR A 270 -2.96 -7.97 2.76
CA THR A 270 -2.27 -8.32 4.01
C THR A 270 -2.47 -9.78 4.39
N GLY A 271 -3.66 -10.34 4.19
CA GLY A 271 -3.95 -11.76 4.43
C GLY A 271 -3.11 -12.64 3.52
N LYS A 272 -3.14 -12.33 2.21
CA LYS A 272 -2.38 -13.02 1.18
C LYS A 272 -0.87 -12.95 1.39
N ALA A 273 -0.35 -11.76 1.71
CA ALA A 273 1.07 -11.59 1.99
C ALA A 273 1.51 -12.26 3.29
N PHE A 274 0.67 -12.24 4.33
CA PHE A 274 0.97 -12.92 5.58
C PHE A 274 0.93 -14.44 5.42
N TYR A 275 -0.06 -14.97 4.69
CA TYR A 275 -0.11 -16.38 4.33
C TYR A 275 1.13 -16.79 3.54
N GLY A 276 1.51 -16.00 2.52
CA GLY A 276 2.70 -16.24 1.72
C GLY A 276 3.97 -16.24 2.56
N MET A 277 4.11 -15.26 3.45
CA MET A 277 5.19 -15.23 4.43
C MET A 277 5.25 -16.54 5.22
N LEU A 278 4.16 -16.97 5.86
CA LEU A 278 4.16 -18.19 6.68
C LEU A 278 4.65 -19.42 5.90
N LYS A 279 4.28 -19.55 4.61
CA LYS A 279 4.76 -20.63 3.74
C LYS A 279 6.25 -20.51 3.43
N GLU A 280 6.74 -19.29 3.20
CA GLU A 280 8.17 -19.04 2.98
C GLU A 280 9.01 -19.24 4.24
N LEU A 281 8.47 -18.96 5.44
CA LEU A 281 9.16 -19.26 6.70
C LEU A 281 9.36 -20.76 6.88
N GLU A 282 8.32 -21.56 6.60
CA GLU A 282 8.38 -23.02 6.67
C GLU A 282 9.38 -23.59 5.64
N ARG A 283 9.33 -23.11 4.40
CA ARG A 283 10.21 -23.57 3.30
C ARG A 283 11.69 -23.25 3.53
N ASN A 284 11.99 -22.08 4.07
CA ASN A 284 13.36 -21.57 4.16
C ASN A 284 13.91 -21.57 5.61
N ASN A 285 13.17 -22.12 6.58
CA ASN A 285 13.54 -22.17 8.00
C ASN A 285 13.90 -20.78 8.58
N ILE A 286 13.16 -19.75 8.18
CA ILE A 286 13.29 -18.37 8.68
C ILE A 286 12.60 -18.29 10.04
N LYS A 287 13.28 -17.82 11.08
CA LYS A 287 12.81 -17.99 12.47
C LYS A 287 12.23 -16.73 13.10
N ASN A 288 12.71 -15.56 12.69
CA ASN A 288 12.47 -14.30 13.38
C ASN A 288 12.09 -13.15 12.42
N PRO A 289 11.00 -13.29 11.64
CA PRO A 289 10.59 -12.29 10.66
C PRO A 289 9.89 -11.09 11.30
N LEU A 290 10.04 -9.93 10.65
CA LEU A 290 9.19 -8.75 10.83
C LEU A 290 8.22 -8.62 9.65
N PHE A 291 6.93 -8.78 9.90
CA PHE A 291 5.87 -8.48 8.93
C PHE A 291 5.42 -7.02 9.05
N ILE A 292 5.36 -6.31 7.93
CA ILE A 292 4.81 -4.95 7.86
C ILE A 292 3.31 -5.04 7.61
N HIS A 293 2.50 -4.87 8.65
CA HIS A 293 1.05 -4.85 8.50
C HIS A 293 0.59 -3.52 7.92
N THR A 294 0.31 -3.51 6.62
CA THR A 294 0.01 -2.28 5.86
C THR A 294 -1.42 -1.76 5.99
N GLY A 295 -2.20 -2.25 6.96
CA GLY A 295 -3.63 -1.93 7.13
C GLY A 295 -4.56 -2.52 6.07
N GLY A 296 -5.69 -1.84 5.87
CA GLY A 296 -6.70 -2.21 4.89
C GLY A 296 -8.02 -2.72 5.46
N ILE A 297 -8.21 -2.64 6.78
CA ILE A 297 -9.37 -3.19 7.51
C ILE A 297 -10.74 -2.86 6.88
N PHE A 298 -10.92 -1.68 6.29
CA PHE A 298 -12.20 -1.29 5.68
C PHE A 298 -12.58 -2.09 4.44
N SER A 299 -11.64 -2.72 3.73
CA SER A 299 -11.98 -3.56 2.57
C SER A 299 -12.70 -4.83 3.01
N ILE A 300 -12.53 -5.29 4.25
CA ILE A 300 -13.13 -6.53 4.78
C ILE A 300 -14.65 -6.53 4.70
N PHE A 301 -15.29 -5.38 4.87
CA PHE A 301 -16.74 -5.27 4.78
C PHE A 301 -17.26 -5.66 3.39
N ALA A 302 -16.46 -5.48 2.33
CA ALA A 302 -16.78 -5.94 0.98
C ALA A 302 -16.56 -7.44 0.76
N TYR A 303 -15.91 -8.12 1.71
CA TYR A 303 -15.67 -9.56 1.72
C TYR A 303 -16.59 -10.32 2.66
N LYS A 304 -17.68 -9.70 3.15
CA LYS A 304 -18.64 -10.29 4.10
C LYS A 304 -19.17 -11.69 3.71
N ASN A 305 -19.22 -12.02 2.42
CA ASN A 305 -19.67 -13.33 1.95
C ASN A 305 -18.61 -14.45 2.05
N TYR A 306 -17.34 -14.09 2.30
CA TYR A 306 -16.24 -15.04 2.49
C TYR A 306 -15.96 -15.34 3.98
N LEU A 307 -16.39 -14.44 4.88
CA LEU A 307 -16.06 -14.44 6.31
C LEU A 307 -17.25 -14.87 7.15
#